data_AF-A0A5K1JUN1-F1
#
_entry.id   AF-A0A5K1JUN1-F1
#
_cell.length_a   1.000
_cell.length_b   1.000
_cell.length_c   1.000
_cell.angle_alpha   90.00
_cell.angle_beta   90.00
_cell.angle_gamma   90.00
#
_symmetry.space_group_name_H-M   'P 1'
#
loop_
_entity.id
_entity.type
_entity.pdbx_description
1 polymer ?
#
loop_
_entity_poly.entity_id
_entity_poly.type
_entity_poly.pdbx_seq_one_letter_code
_entity_poly.pdbx_strand_id
1 'polypeptide(L)'
;MASLQTRVPSHLEPRILFGDEITDEQFVQCAALFSNNYGVWALDAPTPLKPGARVRMQPKKLRAECLGSGDPKDSVLSMMYKDDQLVGQAFATKWTAGSETIAWITQLVVDANERRKRIATSLLQGLAASSWFTDVTMVGVASTHPAACNAVCNMVPGQRISEVNLSYIRENAPKALQDSTVKYLRNAQLRGALFESEVEDGAVSLADTTFYVDHGEPDEVLSNYTEQKKWCLGSLRKGHEFLLILPAISPGTTSSMRSV
;
A
#
# COMPACT_ATOMS: atom_id res chain seq x y z
N MET A 1 27.29 -10.34 -3.96
CA MET A 1 26.02 -9.59 -3.88
C MET A 1 25.87 -9.08 -2.46
N ALA A 2 26.07 -7.78 -2.23
CA ALA A 2 25.83 -7.20 -0.91
C ALA A 2 24.32 -7.09 -0.71
N SER A 3 23.78 -7.88 0.21
CA SER A 3 22.43 -7.73 0.74
C SER A 3 22.27 -6.29 1.24
N LEU A 4 21.42 -5.50 0.59
CA LEU A 4 20.91 -4.25 1.15
C LEU A 4 19.89 -4.61 2.23
N GLN A 5 20.34 -5.29 3.29
CA GLN A 5 19.63 -5.29 4.55
C GLN A 5 19.77 -3.88 5.10
N THR A 6 18.74 -3.07 4.88
CA THR A 6 18.54 -1.81 5.59
C THR A 6 18.57 -2.16 7.07
N ARG A 7 19.69 -1.90 7.76
CA ARG A 7 19.80 -2.15 9.20
C ARG A 7 18.72 -1.31 9.87
N VAL A 8 17.70 -2.00 10.40
CA VAL A 8 16.71 -1.37 11.26
C VAL A 8 17.48 -0.78 12.45
N PRO A 9 17.30 0.51 12.78
CA PRO A 9 17.91 1.12 13.96
C PRO A 9 17.71 0.25 15.20
N SER A 10 18.69 0.19 16.10
CA SER A 10 18.68 -0.73 17.26
C SER A 10 17.54 -0.51 18.26
N HIS A 11 16.84 0.62 18.18
CA HIS A 11 15.68 0.96 19.02
C HIS A 11 14.35 0.63 18.35
N LEU A 12 14.39 0.07 17.13
CA LEU A 12 13.22 -0.33 16.37
C LEU A 12 13.16 -1.85 16.32
N GLU A 13 12.01 -2.39 16.70
CA GLU A 13 11.79 -3.83 16.83
C GLU A 13 10.72 -4.27 15.81
N PRO A 14 11.13 -4.94 14.72
CA PRO A 14 10.20 -5.44 13.72
C PRO A 14 9.54 -6.74 14.20
N ARG A 15 8.24 -6.88 13.91
CA ARG A 15 7.48 -8.11 14.15
C ARG A 15 6.60 -8.42 12.95
N ILE A 16 6.55 -9.68 12.53
CA ILE A 16 5.66 -10.16 11.46
C ILE A 16 4.76 -11.24 12.05
N LEU A 17 3.47 -11.18 11.71
CA LEU A 17 2.44 -12.14 12.07
C LEU A 17 1.68 -12.55 10.81
N PHE A 18 1.48 -13.84 10.62
CA PHE A 18 0.61 -14.38 9.57
C PHE A 18 -0.83 -14.47 10.07
N GLY A 19 -1.82 -14.47 9.18
CA GLY A 19 -3.19 -14.14 9.55
C GLY A 19 -3.80 -14.91 10.72
N ASP A 20 -3.51 -16.20 10.87
CA ASP A 20 -3.99 -17.02 12.00
C ASP A 20 -3.32 -16.66 13.34
N GLU A 21 -2.17 -15.98 13.30
CA GLU A 21 -1.40 -15.51 14.46
C GLU A 21 -1.81 -14.10 14.90
N ILE A 22 -2.60 -13.38 14.09
CA ILE A 22 -3.03 -12.01 14.39
C ILE A 22 -4.19 -12.07 15.40
N THR A 23 -3.91 -11.67 16.64
CA THR A 23 -4.91 -11.69 17.71
C THR A 23 -5.73 -10.39 17.76
N ASP A 24 -6.83 -10.42 18.53
CA ASP A 24 -7.65 -9.24 18.81
C ASP A 24 -6.84 -8.10 19.44
N GLU A 25 -5.82 -8.40 20.23
CA GLU A 25 -4.92 -7.40 20.81
C GLU A 25 -4.17 -6.61 19.73
N GLN A 26 -3.64 -7.30 18.71
CA GLN A 26 -2.97 -6.61 17.60
C GLN A 26 -3.96 -5.77 16.80
N PHE A 27 -5.19 -6.23 16.59
CA PHE A 27 -6.22 -5.40 15.95
C PHE A 27 -6.56 -4.15 16.77
N VAL A 28 -6.60 -4.24 18.10
CA VAL A 28 -6.79 -3.09 18.98
C VAL A 28 -5.65 -2.09 18.85
N GLN A 29 -4.40 -2.54 18.96
CA GLN A 29 -3.22 -1.69 18.79
C GLN A 29 -3.21 -1.02 17.42
N CYS A 30 -3.46 -1.80 16.36
CA CYS A 30 -3.42 -1.30 15.00
C CYS A 30 -4.54 -0.32 14.67
N ALA A 31 -5.75 -0.58 15.19
CA ALA A 31 -6.88 0.32 15.06
C ALA A 31 -6.65 1.64 15.80
N ALA A 32 -5.98 1.60 16.95
CA ALA A 32 -5.58 2.79 17.68
C ALA A 32 -4.53 3.61 16.90
N LEU A 33 -3.47 2.97 16.39
CA LEU A 33 -2.46 3.65 15.57
C LEU A 33 -3.08 4.30 14.33
N PHE A 34 -3.86 3.55 13.56
CA PHE A 34 -4.60 4.07 12.40
C PHE A 34 -5.46 5.26 12.81
N SER A 35 -6.30 5.05 13.81
CA SER A 35 -7.24 6.07 14.28
C SER A 35 -6.52 7.27 14.86
N ASN A 36 -5.22 7.21 15.15
CA ASN A 36 -4.36 8.27 15.68
C ASN A 36 -3.46 8.97 14.66
N ASN A 37 -3.23 8.35 13.50
CA ASN A 37 -2.27 8.87 12.54
C ASN A 37 -2.75 8.92 11.09
N TYR A 38 -3.80 8.21 10.69
CA TYR A 38 -4.11 8.03 9.27
C TYR A 38 -4.46 9.34 8.53
N GLY A 39 -5.44 10.09 9.03
CA GLY A 39 -5.85 11.36 8.42
C GLY A 39 -7.15 11.90 9.01
N VAL A 40 -7.67 12.96 8.38
CA VAL A 40 -8.99 13.55 8.65
C VAL A 40 -9.85 13.49 7.39
N TRP A 41 -11.17 13.52 7.53
CA TRP A 41 -12.06 13.65 6.38
C TRP A 41 -11.95 15.05 5.78
N ALA A 42 -11.94 15.14 4.45
CA ALA A 42 -11.93 16.40 3.73
C ALA A 42 -13.14 17.27 4.10
N LEU A 43 -13.00 18.59 3.93
CA LEU A 43 -14.08 19.54 4.27
C LEU A 43 -15.36 19.32 3.45
N ASP A 44 -15.23 18.76 2.25
CA ASP A 44 -16.33 18.41 1.35
C ASP A 44 -16.71 16.92 1.39
N ALA A 45 -16.27 16.19 2.42
CA ALA A 45 -16.63 14.78 2.58
C ALA A 45 -18.17 14.61 2.70
N PRO A 46 -18.78 13.65 1.98
CA PRO A 46 -20.22 13.46 1.98
C PRO A 46 -20.74 12.88 3.30
N THR A 47 -22.02 13.15 3.62
CA THR A 47 -22.72 12.47 4.73
C THR A 47 -22.72 10.95 4.49
N PRO A 48 -22.46 10.09 5.50
CA PRO A 48 -22.38 10.37 6.95
C PRO A 48 -20.98 10.68 7.50
N LEU A 49 -19.99 10.93 6.64
CA LEU A 49 -18.65 11.34 7.08
C LEU A 49 -18.73 12.69 7.80
N LYS A 50 -17.85 12.91 8.76
CA LYS A 50 -17.78 14.15 9.54
C LYS A 50 -16.60 14.97 9.04
N PRO A 51 -16.80 16.02 8.22
CA PRO A 51 -15.73 16.86 7.71
C PRO A 51 -14.80 17.36 8.82
N GLY A 52 -13.49 17.32 8.59
CA GLY A 52 -12.45 17.71 9.56
C GLY A 52 -12.26 16.75 10.74
N ALA A 53 -13.14 15.78 10.94
CA ALA A 53 -12.95 14.76 11.96
C ALA A 53 -11.94 13.71 11.51
N ARG A 54 -11.25 13.11 12.47
CA ARG A 54 -10.25 12.06 12.21
C ARG A 54 -10.93 10.82 11.64
N VAL A 55 -10.29 10.20 10.64
CA VAL A 55 -10.69 8.89 10.12
C VAL A 55 -10.47 7.88 11.25
N ARG A 56 -11.56 7.25 11.71
CA ARG A 56 -11.50 6.25 12.79
C ARG A 56 -11.75 4.87 12.23
N MET A 57 -11.04 3.91 12.79
CA MET A 57 -11.16 2.50 12.47
C MET A 57 -11.42 1.72 13.76
N GLN A 58 -12.44 0.87 13.75
CA GLN A 58 -12.67 -0.09 14.84
C GLN A 58 -11.91 -1.39 14.54
N PRO A 59 -11.45 -2.14 15.56
CA PRO A 59 -10.71 -3.40 15.36
C PRO A 59 -11.44 -4.39 14.43
N LYS A 60 -12.75 -4.56 14.61
CA LYS A 60 -13.57 -5.43 13.76
C LYS A 60 -13.60 -4.98 12.30
N LYS A 61 -13.70 -3.66 12.07
CA LYS A 61 -13.70 -3.07 10.73
C LYS A 61 -12.32 -3.21 10.09
N LEU A 62 -11.25 -2.93 10.85
CA LEU A 62 -9.87 -3.11 10.42
C LEU A 62 -9.62 -4.54 9.95
N ARG A 63 -10.03 -5.53 10.74
CA ARG A 63 -9.89 -6.95 10.38
C ARG A 63 -10.58 -7.27 9.06
N ALA A 64 -11.83 -6.84 8.90
CA ALA A 64 -12.62 -7.11 7.70
C ALA A 64 -12.05 -6.41 6.44
N GLU A 65 -11.53 -5.19 6.57
CA GLU A 65 -11.01 -4.41 5.43
C GLU A 65 -9.57 -4.78 5.07
N CYS A 66 -8.74 -5.16 6.04
CA CYS A 66 -7.31 -5.43 5.82
C CYS A 66 -6.99 -6.88 5.48
N LEU A 67 -7.76 -7.85 6.00
CA LEU A 67 -7.57 -9.28 5.66
C LEU A 67 -8.42 -9.73 4.46
N GLY A 68 -9.38 -8.91 4.02
CA GLY A 68 -10.34 -9.28 2.99
C GLY A 68 -11.26 -10.43 3.40
N SER A 69 -11.90 -11.04 2.41
CA SER A 69 -12.79 -12.21 2.59
C SER A 69 -12.14 -13.55 2.21
N GLY A 70 -10.82 -13.58 2.04
CA GLY A 70 -10.05 -14.78 1.66
C GLY A 70 -9.71 -15.69 2.83
N ASP A 71 -8.81 -16.66 2.60
CA ASP A 71 -8.22 -17.46 3.67
C ASP A 71 -7.35 -16.52 4.55
N PRO A 72 -7.51 -16.49 5.88
CA PRO A 72 -6.64 -15.70 6.75
C PRO A 72 -5.14 -15.95 6.52
N LYS A 73 -4.73 -17.15 6.10
CA LYS A 73 -3.32 -17.46 5.78
C LYS A 73 -2.76 -16.66 4.61
N ASP A 74 -3.64 -16.15 3.75
CA ASP A 74 -3.26 -15.24 2.67
C ASP A 74 -3.01 -13.82 3.18
N SER A 75 -3.13 -13.55 4.47
CA SER A 75 -2.85 -12.24 5.06
C SER A 75 -1.64 -12.23 5.97
N VAL A 76 -1.00 -11.07 6.06
CA VAL A 76 0.17 -10.82 6.90
C VAL A 76 0.11 -9.42 7.49
N LEU A 77 0.62 -9.28 8.70
CA LEU A 77 0.79 -8.04 9.43
C LEU A 77 2.27 -7.85 9.78
N SER A 78 2.87 -6.78 9.28
CA SER A 78 4.18 -6.29 9.70
C SER A 78 4.00 -5.12 10.66
N MET A 79 4.70 -5.15 11.78
CA MET A 79 4.62 -4.18 12.86
C MET A 79 6.02 -3.67 13.19
N MET A 80 6.10 -2.42 13.61
CA MET A 80 7.33 -1.80 14.09
C MET A 80 7.07 -1.20 15.47
N TYR A 81 7.83 -1.67 16.45
CA TYR A 81 7.80 -1.15 17.81
C TYR A 81 9.01 -0.27 18.08
N LYS A 82 8.84 0.71 18.98
CA LYS A 82 9.88 1.54 19.55
C LYS A 82 9.58 1.71 21.03
N ASP A 83 10.48 1.27 21.90
CA ASP A 83 10.30 1.33 23.35
C ASP A 83 8.92 0.75 23.78
N ASP A 84 8.60 -0.46 23.29
CA ASP A 84 7.31 -1.16 23.46
C ASP A 84 6.06 -0.48 22.86
N GLN A 85 6.20 0.68 22.22
CA GLN A 85 5.11 1.38 21.55
C GLN A 85 5.06 1.01 20.07
N LEU A 86 3.87 0.64 19.56
CA LEU A 86 3.63 0.46 18.13
C LEU A 86 3.74 1.81 17.40
N VAL A 87 4.72 1.94 16.51
CA VAL A 87 4.98 3.18 15.74
C VAL A 87 4.75 3.01 14.23
N GLY A 88 4.51 1.78 13.77
CA GLY A 88 4.17 1.54 12.38
C GLY A 88 3.55 0.17 12.16
N GLN A 89 2.67 0.07 11.17
CA GLN A 89 2.07 -1.17 10.73
C GLN A 89 1.87 -1.21 9.22
N ALA A 90 1.94 -2.40 8.65
CA ALA A 90 1.54 -2.69 7.29
C ALA A 90 0.73 -4.00 7.26
N PHE A 91 -0.50 -3.93 6.75
CA PHE A 91 -1.27 -5.12 6.40
C PHE A 91 -1.11 -5.39 4.92
N ALA A 92 -0.97 -6.67 4.58
CA ALA A 92 -1.09 -7.14 3.22
C ALA A 92 -1.93 -8.42 3.15
N THR A 93 -2.62 -8.60 2.04
CA THR A 93 -3.27 -9.88 1.70
C THR A 93 -2.89 -10.27 0.29
N LYS A 94 -2.97 -11.55 -0.04
CA LYS A 94 -2.81 -12.03 -1.42
C LYS A 94 -4.04 -12.77 -1.94
N TRP A 95 -4.13 -12.84 -3.26
CA TRP A 95 -5.11 -13.64 -3.98
C TRP A 95 -4.54 -14.07 -5.34
N THR A 96 -5.14 -15.09 -5.93
CA THR A 96 -4.76 -15.59 -7.25
C THR A 96 -5.65 -14.99 -8.34
N ALA A 97 -5.04 -14.66 -9.48
CA ALA A 97 -5.74 -14.19 -10.67
C ALA A 97 -5.11 -14.84 -11.90
N GLY A 98 -5.68 -15.96 -12.34
CA GLY A 98 -5.07 -16.84 -13.33
C GLY A 98 -3.77 -17.47 -12.79
N SER A 99 -2.65 -17.23 -13.47
CA SER A 99 -1.32 -17.70 -13.05
C SER A 99 -0.57 -16.74 -12.11
N GLU A 100 -1.14 -15.58 -11.83
CA GLU A 100 -0.51 -14.58 -10.96
C GLU A 100 -0.95 -14.75 -9.51
N THR A 101 -0.01 -14.52 -8.59
CA THR A 101 -0.29 -14.33 -7.17
C THR A 101 -0.05 -12.85 -6.85
N ILE A 102 -1.13 -12.15 -6.53
CA ILE A 102 -1.11 -10.72 -6.29
C ILE A 102 -1.04 -10.49 -4.79
N ALA A 103 0.00 -9.82 -4.31
CA ALA A 103 0.05 -9.25 -2.98
C ALA A 103 -0.44 -7.81 -3.02
N TRP A 104 -1.34 -7.45 -2.11
CA TRP A 104 -1.86 -6.10 -2.01
C TRP A 104 -1.64 -5.54 -0.62
N ILE A 105 -1.04 -4.35 -0.57
CA ILE A 105 -0.88 -3.60 0.67
C ILE A 105 -2.20 -2.93 0.99
N THR A 106 -2.99 -3.53 1.88
CA THR A 106 -4.35 -3.07 2.21
C THR A 106 -4.33 -1.90 3.19
N GLN A 107 -3.25 -1.77 3.96
CA GLN A 107 -3.07 -0.64 4.87
C GLN A 107 -1.60 -0.44 5.22
N LEU A 108 -1.17 0.82 5.29
CA LEU A 108 0.15 1.22 5.78
C LEU A 108 0.00 2.47 6.64
N VAL A 109 0.43 2.40 7.90
CA VAL A 109 0.38 3.53 8.83
C VAL A 109 1.71 3.65 9.55
N VAL A 110 2.22 4.87 9.66
CA VAL A 110 3.35 5.22 10.52
C VAL A 110 2.93 6.38 11.40
N ASP A 111 3.30 6.32 12.68
CA ASP A 111 3.10 7.41 13.62
C ASP A 111 3.64 8.73 13.05
N ALA A 112 2.86 9.80 13.12
CA ALA A 112 3.20 11.08 12.49
C ALA A 112 4.56 11.62 12.99
N ASN A 113 4.92 11.37 14.24
CA ASN A 113 6.20 11.82 14.83
C ASN A 113 7.39 10.94 14.42
N GLU A 114 7.11 9.77 13.83
CA GLU A 114 8.09 8.80 13.38
C GLU A 114 8.15 8.68 11.85
N ARG A 115 7.35 9.46 11.12
CA ARG A 115 7.41 9.57 9.65
C ARG A 115 8.76 10.10 9.16
N ARG A 116 9.05 9.83 7.89
CA ARG A 116 10.31 10.18 7.20
C ARG A 116 11.58 9.54 7.81
N LYS A 117 11.43 8.56 8.70
CA LYS A 117 12.53 7.75 9.28
C LYS A 117 12.65 6.35 8.66
N ARG A 118 12.15 6.18 7.43
CA ARG A 118 12.15 4.92 6.65
C ARG A 118 11.37 3.74 7.25
N ILE A 119 10.58 3.94 8.31
CA ILE A 119 9.77 2.89 8.95
C ILE A 119 8.84 2.19 7.95
N ALA A 120 8.10 2.96 7.14
CA ALA A 120 7.23 2.40 6.10
C ALA A 120 7.99 1.48 5.12
N THR A 121 9.16 1.90 4.67
CA THR A 121 10.02 1.10 3.80
C THR A 121 10.52 -0.15 4.51
N SER A 122 10.95 -0.04 5.77
CA SER A 122 11.41 -1.19 6.56
C SER A 122 10.30 -2.22 6.80
N LEU A 123 9.08 -1.78 7.09
CA LEU A 123 7.91 -2.66 7.24
C LEU A 123 7.68 -3.50 5.98
N LEU A 124 7.64 -2.84 4.82
CA LEU A 124 7.38 -3.50 3.53
C LEU A 124 8.56 -4.37 3.05
N GLN A 125 9.80 -3.95 3.28
CA GLN A 125 10.97 -4.78 2.97
C GLN A 125 11.05 -6.02 3.86
N GLY A 126 10.65 -5.91 5.13
CA GLY A 126 10.50 -7.06 6.02
C GLY A 126 9.46 -8.06 5.49
N LEU A 127 8.32 -7.57 5.01
CA LEU A 127 7.31 -8.41 4.35
C LEU A 127 7.88 -9.10 3.10
N ALA A 128 8.57 -8.36 2.22
CA ALA A 128 9.17 -8.89 1.00
C ALA A 128 10.24 -9.97 1.27
N ALA A 129 10.93 -9.89 2.40
CA ALA A 129 11.93 -10.87 2.81
C ALA A 129 11.35 -12.10 3.52
N SER A 130 10.04 -12.11 3.84
CA SER A 130 9.39 -13.21 4.54
C SER A 130 8.96 -14.32 3.58
N SER A 131 8.76 -15.53 4.11
CA SER A 131 8.29 -16.69 3.33
C SER A 131 6.93 -16.47 2.67
N TRP A 132 6.08 -15.62 3.26
CA TRP A 132 4.75 -15.28 2.74
C TRP A 132 4.78 -14.63 1.35
N PHE A 133 5.90 -13.98 1.00
CA PHE A 133 6.07 -13.25 -0.26
C PHE A 133 6.69 -14.10 -1.39
N THR A 134 7.11 -15.34 -1.11
CA THR A 134 7.95 -16.15 -2.03
C THR A 134 7.27 -16.46 -3.38
N ASP A 135 5.95 -16.64 -3.36
CA ASP A 135 5.13 -17.00 -4.52
C ASP A 135 4.44 -15.80 -5.17
N VAL A 136 4.67 -14.58 -4.66
CA VAL A 136 4.06 -13.36 -5.16
C VAL A 136 4.70 -12.98 -6.50
N THR A 137 3.86 -12.73 -7.50
CA THR A 137 4.29 -12.31 -8.85
C THR A 137 3.96 -10.85 -9.14
N MET A 138 3.01 -10.27 -8.40
CA MET A 138 2.55 -8.90 -8.56
C MET A 138 2.31 -8.24 -7.20
N VAL A 139 2.68 -6.97 -7.05
CA VAL A 139 2.40 -6.16 -5.85
C VAL A 139 1.54 -4.96 -6.23
N GLY A 140 0.53 -4.65 -5.41
CA GLY A 140 -0.30 -3.47 -5.60
C GLY A 140 -0.59 -2.68 -4.34
N VAL A 141 -0.95 -1.41 -4.53
CA VAL A 141 -1.48 -0.53 -3.49
C VAL A 141 -2.40 0.51 -4.13
N ALA A 142 -3.48 0.85 -3.43
CA ALA A 142 -4.25 2.08 -3.63
C ALA A 142 -3.95 2.97 -2.42
N SER A 143 -3.50 4.20 -2.66
CA SER A 143 -3.27 5.16 -1.58
C SER A 143 -3.44 6.60 -2.03
N THR A 144 -4.00 7.44 -1.17
CA THR A 144 -3.96 8.90 -1.35
C THR A 144 -2.55 9.48 -1.14
N HIS A 145 -1.63 8.74 -0.52
CA HIS A 145 -0.37 9.30 -0.04
C HIS A 145 0.84 8.90 -0.92
N PRO A 146 1.52 9.85 -1.59
CA PRO A 146 2.65 9.54 -2.50
C PRO A 146 3.82 8.78 -1.84
N ALA A 147 4.09 9.08 -0.56
CA ALA A 147 5.11 8.38 0.21
C ALA A 147 4.79 6.89 0.41
N ALA A 148 3.51 6.50 0.49
CA ALA A 148 3.09 5.10 0.58
C ALA A 148 3.34 4.37 -0.75
N CYS A 149 2.96 4.97 -1.89
CA CYS A 149 3.27 4.45 -3.22
C CYS A 149 4.78 4.28 -3.41
N ASN A 150 5.57 5.29 -3.04
CA ASN A 150 7.03 5.20 -3.10
C ASN A 150 7.58 4.11 -2.15
N ALA A 151 7.02 3.92 -0.97
CA ALA A 151 7.44 2.84 -0.07
C ALA A 151 7.20 1.46 -0.69
N VAL A 152 6.06 1.26 -1.37
CA VAL A 152 5.75 0.03 -2.12
C VAL A 152 6.69 -0.14 -3.32
N CYS A 153 7.03 0.92 -4.07
CA CYS A 153 8.09 0.82 -5.08
C CYS A 153 9.41 0.33 -4.50
N ASN A 154 9.83 0.86 -3.34
CA ASN A 154 11.09 0.47 -2.69
C ASN A 154 11.07 -0.95 -2.08
N MET A 155 9.90 -1.59 -2.02
CA MET A 155 9.76 -3.00 -1.64
C MET A 155 10.33 -3.93 -2.72
N VAL A 156 10.22 -3.54 -3.99
CA VAL A 156 10.64 -4.37 -5.13
C VAL A 156 12.02 -3.93 -5.64
N PRO A 157 13.03 -4.81 -5.68
CA PRO A 157 14.37 -4.47 -6.14
C PRO A 157 14.39 -3.90 -7.57
N GLY A 158 15.02 -2.74 -7.74
CA GLY A 158 15.18 -2.08 -9.03
C GLY A 158 14.01 -1.19 -9.45
N GLN A 159 12.89 -1.19 -8.71
CA GLN A 159 11.77 -0.30 -8.99
C GLN A 159 12.01 1.09 -8.36
N ARG A 160 11.54 2.13 -9.06
CA ARG A 160 11.57 3.52 -8.62
C ARG A 160 10.26 4.18 -9.01
N ILE A 161 9.69 4.97 -8.10
CA ILE A 161 8.40 5.63 -8.33
C ILE A 161 8.43 6.60 -9.53
N SER A 162 9.61 7.08 -9.93
CA SER A 162 9.80 7.94 -11.10
C SER A 162 9.83 7.19 -12.44
N GLU A 163 10.03 5.87 -12.41
CA GLU A 163 10.35 5.02 -13.56
C GLU A 163 9.41 3.80 -13.62
N VAL A 164 8.27 3.85 -12.93
CA VAL A 164 7.30 2.75 -12.94
C VAL A 164 6.83 2.49 -14.37
N ASN A 165 6.77 1.21 -14.74
CA ASN A 165 6.23 0.81 -16.03
C ASN A 165 4.69 1.02 -16.06
N LEU A 166 4.27 2.16 -16.61
CA LEU A 166 2.85 2.51 -16.71
C LEU A 166 2.06 1.56 -17.65
N SER A 167 2.69 0.95 -18.66
CA SER A 167 1.99 -0.03 -19.50
C SER A 167 1.65 -1.30 -18.71
N TYR A 168 2.57 -1.72 -17.82
CA TYR A 168 2.32 -2.85 -16.93
C TYR A 168 1.11 -2.59 -16.01
N ILE A 169 0.96 -1.37 -15.47
CA ILE A 169 -0.21 -1.00 -14.68
C ILE A 169 -1.49 -1.07 -15.54
N ARG A 170 -1.47 -0.45 -16.73
CA ARG A 170 -2.62 -0.44 -17.64
C ARG A 170 -3.13 -1.86 -17.95
N GLU A 171 -2.20 -2.77 -18.24
CA GLU A 171 -2.50 -4.15 -18.63
C GLU A 171 -2.98 -5.01 -17.45
N ASN A 172 -2.45 -4.78 -16.24
CA ASN A 172 -2.68 -5.68 -15.10
C ASN A 172 -3.71 -5.17 -14.09
N ALA A 173 -3.99 -3.87 -14.04
CA ALA A 173 -4.95 -3.30 -13.09
C ALA A 173 -6.35 -3.91 -13.15
N PRO A 174 -6.98 -4.11 -14.33
CA PRO A 174 -8.31 -4.70 -14.39
C PRO A 174 -8.37 -6.09 -13.74
N LYS A 175 -7.42 -6.96 -14.09
CA LYS A 175 -7.29 -8.31 -13.51
C LYS A 175 -7.02 -8.25 -12.01
N ALA A 176 -6.11 -7.38 -11.58
CA ALA A 176 -5.72 -7.29 -10.18
C ALA A 176 -6.91 -6.91 -9.28
N LEU A 177 -7.74 -5.97 -9.72
CA LEU A 177 -8.90 -5.53 -8.95
C LEU A 177 -10.08 -6.51 -9.05
N GLN A 178 -10.39 -7.03 -10.23
CA GLN A 178 -11.58 -7.88 -10.45
C GLN A 178 -11.60 -9.12 -9.54
N ASP A 179 -10.45 -9.78 -9.37
CA ASP A 179 -10.31 -10.99 -8.56
C ASP A 179 -9.99 -10.70 -7.08
N SER A 180 -9.99 -9.43 -6.68
CA SER A 180 -9.61 -9.05 -5.32
C SER A 180 -10.56 -9.61 -4.25
N THR A 181 -9.97 -10.14 -3.18
CA THR A 181 -10.67 -10.53 -1.95
C THR A 181 -11.06 -9.34 -1.09
N VAL A 182 -10.61 -8.13 -1.44
CA VAL A 182 -10.89 -6.88 -0.73
C VAL A 182 -12.00 -6.12 -1.47
N LYS A 183 -13.16 -5.98 -0.81
CA LYS A 183 -14.41 -5.53 -1.47
C LYS A 183 -14.31 -4.14 -2.10
N TYR A 184 -13.66 -3.17 -1.46
CA TYR A 184 -13.60 -1.81 -2.01
C TYR A 184 -12.75 -1.74 -3.27
N LEU A 185 -11.66 -2.54 -3.35
CA LEU A 185 -10.79 -2.63 -4.52
C LEU A 185 -11.51 -3.25 -5.71
N ARG A 186 -12.20 -4.38 -5.47
CA ARG A 186 -12.95 -5.09 -6.52
C ARG A 186 -14.01 -4.22 -7.19
N ASN A 187 -14.56 -3.26 -6.45
CA ASN A 187 -15.59 -2.36 -6.94
C ASN A 187 -15.02 -1.01 -7.42
N ALA A 188 -13.71 -0.77 -7.26
CA ALA A 188 -13.10 0.50 -7.61
C ALA A 188 -13.07 0.66 -9.12
N GLN A 189 -13.41 1.85 -9.61
CA GLN A 189 -13.31 2.17 -11.03
C GLN A 189 -11.89 2.63 -11.34
N LEU A 190 -11.33 2.15 -12.45
CA LEU A 190 -10.02 2.60 -12.93
C LEU A 190 -10.15 3.94 -13.63
N ARG A 191 -9.36 4.94 -13.22
CA ARG A 191 -9.48 6.34 -13.66
C ARG A 191 -8.11 6.94 -14.00
N GLY A 192 -8.10 8.00 -14.80
CA GLY A 192 -6.89 8.68 -15.27
C GLY A 192 -6.45 8.23 -16.67
N ALA A 193 -5.43 8.88 -17.20
CA ALA A 193 -4.97 8.74 -18.60
C ALA A 193 -4.51 7.32 -18.99
N LEU A 194 -4.30 6.42 -18.02
CA LEU A 194 -4.07 5.01 -18.35
C LEU A 194 -5.33 4.27 -18.80
N PHE A 195 -6.51 4.71 -18.36
CA PHE A 195 -7.77 3.96 -18.49
C PHE A 195 -8.88 4.74 -19.19
N GLU A 196 -8.76 6.06 -19.25
CA GLU A 196 -9.74 6.97 -19.84
C GLU A 196 -9.14 7.73 -21.03
N SER A 197 -9.99 8.08 -22.02
CA SER A 197 -9.65 9.05 -23.05
C SER A 197 -9.85 10.48 -22.54
N GLU A 198 -9.10 11.45 -23.09
CA GLU A 198 -9.33 12.89 -22.89
C GLU A 198 -9.20 13.37 -21.43
N VAL A 199 -8.17 12.92 -20.72
CA VAL A 199 -7.89 13.36 -19.35
C VAL A 199 -7.05 14.64 -19.34
N GLU A 200 -7.64 15.76 -18.90
CA GLU A 200 -6.99 17.08 -18.88
C GLU A 200 -6.45 17.51 -17.51
N ASP A 201 -6.87 16.85 -16.42
CA ASP A 201 -6.50 17.21 -15.04
C ASP A 201 -5.13 16.67 -14.59
N GLY A 202 -4.41 16.01 -15.50
CA GLY A 202 -3.10 15.43 -15.25
C GLY A 202 -3.12 14.13 -14.42
N ALA A 203 -4.30 13.56 -14.12
CA ALA A 203 -4.39 12.25 -13.49
C ALA A 203 -3.89 11.14 -14.44
N VAL A 204 -3.02 10.25 -13.97
CA VAL A 204 -2.47 9.16 -14.80
C VAL A 204 -3.03 7.81 -14.37
N SER A 205 -2.80 7.40 -13.12
CA SER A 205 -3.24 6.09 -12.62
C SER A 205 -3.93 6.22 -11.28
N LEU A 206 -5.26 6.15 -11.31
CA LEU A 206 -6.12 6.27 -10.14
C LEU A 206 -7.10 5.11 -10.04
N ALA A 207 -7.55 4.86 -8.82
CA ALA A 207 -8.73 4.07 -8.51
C ALA A 207 -9.76 4.98 -7.81
N ASP A 208 -11.00 4.98 -8.29
CA ASP A 208 -12.13 5.61 -7.58
C ASP A 208 -12.59 4.68 -6.46
N THR A 209 -12.09 4.94 -5.26
CA THR A 209 -12.41 4.16 -4.05
C THR A 209 -13.42 4.88 -3.17
N THR A 210 -13.97 6.01 -3.62
CA THR A 210 -14.87 6.90 -2.87
C THR A 210 -14.30 7.33 -1.51
N PHE A 211 -12.99 7.50 -1.43
CA PHE A 211 -12.25 7.75 -0.20
C PHE A 211 -11.90 9.23 -0.02
N TYR A 212 -12.76 9.97 0.68
CA TYR A 212 -12.72 11.44 0.78
C TYR A 212 -11.85 11.94 1.95
N VAL A 213 -10.64 11.42 2.09
CA VAL A 213 -9.69 11.91 3.09
C VAL A 213 -9.12 13.25 2.67
N ASP A 214 -8.78 14.10 3.64
CA ASP A 214 -8.12 15.37 3.39
C ASP A 214 -6.72 15.14 2.78
N HIS A 215 -6.42 15.87 1.71
CA HIS A 215 -5.19 15.71 0.96
C HIS A 215 -4.11 16.73 1.33
N GLY A 216 -4.24 17.55 2.39
CA GLY A 216 -3.27 18.60 2.71
C GLY A 216 -1.82 18.09 2.81
N GLU A 217 -1.54 17.17 3.73
CA GLU A 217 -0.20 16.55 3.84
C GLU A 217 0.17 15.73 2.57
N PRO A 218 -0.72 14.87 2.02
CA PRO A 218 -0.44 14.19 0.75
C PRO A 218 -0.05 15.12 -0.42
N ASP A 219 -0.70 16.27 -0.58
CA ASP A 219 -0.48 17.24 -1.65
C ASP A 219 0.85 17.98 -1.49
N GLU A 220 1.23 18.34 -0.26
CA GLU A 220 2.57 18.87 0.03
C GLU A 220 3.65 17.87 -0.35
N VAL A 221 3.46 16.59 -0.01
CA VAL A 221 4.40 15.53 -0.37
C VAL A 221 4.41 15.31 -1.89
N LEU A 222 3.25 15.28 -2.55
CA LEU A 222 3.12 15.16 -3.99
C LEU A 222 3.87 16.27 -4.73
N SER A 223 3.71 17.51 -4.27
CA SER A 223 4.39 18.69 -4.83
C SER A 223 5.90 18.52 -4.78
N ASN A 224 6.45 18.09 -3.64
CA ASN A 224 7.87 17.81 -3.50
C ASN A 224 8.38 16.72 -4.47
N TYR A 225 7.62 15.65 -4.70
CA TYR A 225 8.01 14.62 -5.67
C TYR A 225 7.94 15.14 -7.12
N THR A 226 6.91 15.92 -7.44
CA THR A 226 6.70 16.49 -8.77
C THR A 226 7.79 17.51 -9.13
N GLU A 227 8.12 18.43 -8.23
CA GLU A 227 9.21 19.41 -8.41
C GLU A 227 10.57 18.73 -8.65
N GLN A 228 10.81 17.61 -7.97
CA GLN A 228 12.02 16.81 -8.14
C GLN A 228 11.97 15.89 -9.38
N LYS A 229 10.89 15.92 -10.17
CA LYS A 229 10.64 15.03 -11.32
C LYS A 229 10.71 13.54 -10.94
N LYS A 230 10.24 13.22 -9.74
CA LYS A 230 10.25 11.86 -9.18
C LYS A 230 8.88 11.18 -9.19
N TRP A 231 7.83 11.82 -9.72
CA TRP A 231 6.47 11.29 -9.70
C TRP A 231 5.96 10.94 -11.10
N CYS A 232 5.32 9.78 -11.25
CA CYS A 232 4.76 9.33 -12.54
C CYS A 232 3.27 8.99 -12.52
N LEU A 233 2.58 9.01 -11.36
CA LEU A 233 1.17 8.59 -11.26
C LEU A 233 0.17 9.75 -11.48
N GLY A 234 0.68 10.96 -11.75
CA GLY A 234 -0.12 12.13 -12.09
C GLY A 234 -0.74 12.83 -10.87
N SER A 235 -1.78 13.62 -11.11
CA SER A 235 -2.56 14.33 -10.09
C SER A 235 -3.53 13.42 -9.35
N LEU A 236 -3.85 13.76 -8.09
CA LEU A 236 -4.85 13.05 -7.28
C LEU A 236 -6.22 13.75 -7.36
N ARG A 237 -7.26 13.00 -7.74
CA ARG A 237 -8.65 13.47 -7.66
C ARG A 237 -9.21 13.25 -6.25
N LYS A 238 -10.14 14.09 -5.83
CA LYS A 238 -10.88 13.86 -4.57
C LYS A 238 -11.65 12.55 -4.62
N GLY A 239 -11.69 11.84 -3.49
CA GLY A 239 -12.36 10.54 -3.41
C GLY A 239 -11.62 9.40 -4.12
N HIS A 240 -10.49 9.68 -4.78
CA HIS A 240 -9.69 8.69 -5.49
C HIS A 240 -8.39 8.42 -4.73
N GLU A 241 -7.76 7.32 -5.11
CA GLU A 241 -6.44 6.94 -4.63
C GLU A 241 -5.51 6.71 -5.82
N PHE A 242 -4.22 7.00 -5.65
CA PHE A 242 -3.21 6.59 -6.62
C PHE A 242 -3.17 5.07 -6.69
N LEU A 243 -3.21 4.55 -7.91
CA LEU A 243 -3.09 3.13 -8.18
C LEU A 243 -1.67 2.82 -8.62
N LEU A 244 -1.00 1.96 -7.84
CA LEU A 244 0.33 1.46 -8.16
C LEU A 244 0.29 -0.06 -8.22
N ILE A 245 0.78 -0.62 -9.33
CA ILE A 245 0.93 -2.06 -9.53
C ILE A 245 2.30 -2.32 -10.14
N LEU A 246 3.02 -3.29 -9.59
CA LEU A 246 4.40 -3.63 -9.94
C LEU A 246 4.56 -5.13 -10.10
N PRO A 247 5.44 -5.60 -11.00
CA PRO A 247 5.89 -6.99 -10.96
C PRO A 247 6.71 -7.21 -9.68
N ALA A 248 6.47 -8.29 -8.95
CA ALA A 248 7.21 -8.61 -7.72
C ALA A 248 8.65 -9.09 -8.00
N ILE A 249 8.92 -9.53 -9.23
CA ILE A 249 10.24 -9.89 -9.73
C ILE A 249 10.55 -8.98 -10.92
N SER A 250 11.68 -8.28 -10.87
CA SER A 250 12.10 -7.45 -12.01
C SER A 250 12.41 -8.34 -13.23
N PRO A 251 11.84 -8.03 -14.41
CA PRO A 251 12.15 -8.76 -15.64
C PRO A 251 13.64 -8.58 -15.96
N GLY A 252 14.43 -9.61 -15.62
CA GLY A 252 15.89 -9.57 -15.64
C GLY A 252 16.55 -10.47 -14.60
N THR A 253 15.81 -10.98 -13.60
CA THR A 253 16.32 -11.90 -12.58
C THR A 253 15.92 -13.36 -12.79
N THR A 254 15.49 -13.74 -13.99
CA THR A 254 15.41 -15.16 -14.39
C THR A 254 16.82 -15.73 -14.55
N SER A 255 17.47 -15.99 -13.42
CA SER A 255 18.65 -16.86 -13.39
C SER A 255 18.21 -18.24 -13.87
N SER A 256 18.84 -18.67 -14.96
CA SER A 256 18.88 -20.04 -15.46
C SER A 256 18.82 -21.07 -14.33
N MET A 257 17.66 -21.69 -14.13
CA MET A 257 17.53 -23.00 -13.49
C MET A 257 16.34 -23.73 -14.10
N ARG A 258 16.57 -24.26 -15.30
CA ARG A 258 15.96 -25.50 -15.77
C ARG A 258 17.05 -26.30 -16.46
N SER A 259 17.55 -27.34 -15.80
CA SER A 259 18.13 -28.58 -16.35
C SER A 259 18.86 -29.33 -15.23
N VAL A 260 18.16 -30.22 -14.54
CA VAL A 260 18.65 -31.57 -14.23
C VAL A 260 17.49 -32.52 -14.47
#